data_AF-V4VJ37-F1
#
_entry.id   AF-V4VJ37-F1
#
_cell.length_a   1.000
_cell.length_b   1.000
_cell.length_c   1.000
_cell.angle_alpha   90.00
_cell.angle_beta   90.00
_cell.angle_gamma   90.00
#
_symmetry.space_group_name_H-M   'P 1'
#
loop_
_entity.id
_entity.type
_entity.pdbx_description
1 polymer ?
#
loop_
_entity_poly.entity_id
_entity_poly.type
_entity_poly.pdbx_seq_one_letter_code
_entity_poly.pdbx_strand_id
1 'polypeptide(L)'
;MTWNFMCLILSLFLSQFVHSLNNNTTDSLDTCLQDFAFRTLIRHRPHTGNLYNAMLPANLSGMSVSIVRLRSRRLWNRGANFCNFHIPSRTIPVPHVKRLALVYHDFGNWSSHYYTVPGYSMITPVIGFKVFDASNMMSRSVKKLSLNTMGKPIVIRFSNSTLSDGMVSKARCAIFSSNGTLHLGEITLANVCFSQDQGHFSIVVPLKRKRGQWKLWAIGIVLGIGGFILIGYVVIASVKVLKAKKIQVMEKQADEDLVLDTIWVGRSKMPSATVTRTQPTLEDGGLP
;
A
#
# COMPACT_ATOMS: atom_id res chain seq x y z
N MET A 1 7.81 11.37 31.17
CA MET A 1 7.76 10.13 30.34
C MET A 1 6.41 9.88 29.67
N THR A 2 5.31 10.49 30.12
CA THR A 2 3.93 10.28 29.61
C THR A 2 3.61 11.06 28.32
N TRP A 3 4.25 12.22 28.08
CA TRP A 3 4.00 13.06 26.90
C TRP A 3 4.51 12.44 25.59
N ASN A 4 5.65 11.75 25.64
CA ASN A 4 6.24 11.10 24.46
C ASN A 4 5.39 9.93 23.95
N PHE A 5 4.66 9.23 24.84
CA PHE A 5 3.75 8.15 24.46
C PHE A 5 2.49 8.68 23.76
N MET A 6 1.94 9.83 24.19
CA MET A 6 0.79 10.45 23.52
C MET A 6 1.15 10.99 22.13
N CYS A 7 2.34 11.58 21.95
CA CYS A 7 2.80 12.02 20.63
C CYS A 7 3.02 10.85 19.64
N LEU A 8 3.49 9.70 20.13
CA LEU A 8 3.67 8.49 19.32
C LEU A 8 2.33 7.88 18.86
N ILE A 9 1.30 7.96 19.69
CA ILE A 9 -0.04 7.48 19.33
C ILE A 9 -0.69 8.44 18.33
N LEU A 10 -0.51 9.76 18.51
CA LEU A 10 -1.05 10.78 17.58
C LEU A 10 -0.39 10.73 16.19
N SER A 11 0.91 10.43 16.10
CA SER A 11 1.61 10.26 14.82
C SER A 11 1.19 8.98 14.08
N LEU A 12 0.84 7.91 14.82
CA LEU A 12 0.27 6.69 14.24
C LEU A 12 -1.14 6.92 13.65
N PHE A 13 -1.97 7.78 14.26
CA PHE A 13 -3.30 8.14 13.73
C PHE A 13 -3.22 9.07 12.50
N LEU A 14 -2.23 9.96 12.42
CA LEU A 14 -2.04 10.85 11.26
C LEU A 14 -1.53 10.11 10.01
N SER A 15 -0.88 8.96 10.17
CA SER A 15 -0.36 8.17 9.04
C SER A 15 -1.44 7.48 8.20
N GLN A 16 -2.69 7.39 8.66
CA GLN A 16 -3.79 6.75 7.94
C GLN A 16 -4.45 7.63 6.86
N PHE A 17 -4.04 8.90 6.73
CA PHE A 17 -4.69 9.88 5.85
C PHE A 17 -3.89 10.30 4.59
N VAL A 18 -2.89 9.53 4.16
CA VAL A 18 -2.14 9.84 2.93
C VAL A 18 -2.27 8.70 1.91
N HIS A 19 -3.45 8.53 1.32
CA HIS A 19 -3.62 7.75 0.08
C HIS A 19 -4.51 8.54 -0.90
N SER A 20 -3.91 9.52 -1.58
CA SER A 20 -4.46 10.11 -2.81
C SER A 20 -3.34 10.78 -3.61
N LEU A 21 -2.42 9.98 -4.17
CA LEU A 21 -1.34 10.47 -5.04
C LEU A 21 -1.23 9.71 -6.38
N ASN A 22 -2.25 8.93 -6.79
CA ASN A 22 -2.19 8.12 -8.01
C ASN A 22 -2.74 8.83 -9.28
N ASN A 23 -3.41 9.98 -9.15
CA ASN A 23 -4.10 10.59 -10.29
C ASN A 23 -3.16 11.36 -11.23
N ASN A 24 -2.08 11.99 -10.74
CA ASN A 24 -1.20 12.81 -11.58
C ASN A 24 -0.27 11.96 -12.47
N THR A 25 0.09 10.76 -12.03
CA THR A 25 1.01 9.87 -12.77
C THR A 25 0.34 9.18 -13.96
N THR A 26 -0.94 8.83 -13.84
CA THR A 26 -1.70 8.19 -14.93
C THR A 26 -1.99 9.16 -16.07
N ASP A 27 -2.37 10.42 -15.78
CA ASP A 27 -2.68 11.41 -16.81
C ASP A 27 -1.44 11.86 -17.61
N SER A 28 -0.29 11.97 -16.94
CA SER A 28 1.00 12.23 -17.60
C SER A 28 1.45 11.07 -18.50
N LEU A 29 1.26 9.83 -18.07
CA LEU A 29 1.54 8.65 -18.89
C LEU A 29 0.60 8.57 -20.10
N ASP A 30 -0.69 8.81 -19.90
CA ASP A 30 -1.67 8.79 -20.99
C ASP A 30 -1.35 9.84 -22.06
N THR A 31 -0.87 11.02 -21.65
CA THR A 31 -0.41 12.07 -22.56
C THR A 31 0.82 11.63 -23.37
N CYS A 32 1.75 10.91 -22.72
CA CYS A 32 2.93 10.34 -23.36
C CYS A 32 2.55 9.27 -24.40
N LEU A 33 1.69 8.31 -24.02
CA LEU A 33 1.19 7.27 -24.92
C LEU A 33 0.42 7.87 -26.11
N GLN A 34 -0.37 8.91 -25.86
CA GLN A 34 -1.07 9.66 -26.89
C GLN A 34 -0.09 10.28 -27.91
N ASP A 35 1.01 10.90 -27.47
CA ASP A 35 2.01 11.49 -28.39
C ASP A 35 2.61 10.42 -29.32
N PHE A 36 3.01 9.26 -28.76
CA PHE A 36 3.50 8.13 -29.57
C PHE A 36 2.45 7.64 -30.57
N ALA A 37 1.18 7.53 -30.14
CA ALA A 37 0.08 7.14 -31.01
C ALA A 37 -0.08 8.12 -32.19
N PHE A 38 -0.13 9.42 -31.93
CA PHE A 38 -0.31 10.42 -32.99
C PHE A 38 0.88 10.52 -33.96
N ARG A 39 2.12 10.35 -33.47
CA ARG A 39 3.32 10.28 -34.33
C ARG A 39 3.20 9.18 -35.39
N THR A 40 2.56 8.06 -35.08
CA THR A 40 2.39 6.97 -36.06
C THR A 40 1.46 7.36 -37.21
N LEU A 41 0.41 8.13 -36.94
CA LEU A 41 -0.47 8.65 -37.99
C LEU A 41 0.24 9.69 -38.87
N ILE A 42 1.26 10.39 -38.39
CA ILE A 42 2.04 11.31 -39.24
C ILE A 42 2.96 10.51 -40.17
N ARG A 43 3.60 9.45 -39.65
CA ARG A 43 4.55 8.62 -40.39
C ARG A 43 3.91 7.84 -41.54
N HIS A 44 2.68 7.34 -41.36
CA HIS A 44 2.08 6.37 -42.28
C HIS A 44 1.14 6.93 -43.36
N ARG A 45 0.85 8.26 -43.40
CA ARG A 45 -0.22 8.84 -44.26
C ARG A 45 -1.52 8.00 -44.24
N PRO A 46 -2.16 7.86 -43.08
CA PRO A 46 -3.05 6.76 -42.74
C PRO A 46 -4.33 6.76 -43.56
N HIS A 47 -4.71 5.56 -44.00
CA HIS A 47 -6.03 5.31 -44.55
C HIS A 47 -7.07 5.36 -43.42
N THR A 48 -8.23 5.94 -43.70
CA THR A 48 -9.31 6.04 -42.71
C THR A 48 -9.84 4.64 -42.40
N GLY A 49 -9.85 4.26 -41.13
CA GLY A 49 -10.40 2.99 -40.67
C GLY A 49 -9.41 1.83 -40.52
N ASN A 50 -8.11 2.07 -40.72
CA ASN A 50 -7.07 1.08 -40.44
C ASN A 50 -6.51 1.28 -39.03
N LEU A 51 -6.14 0.16 -38.39
CA LEU A 51 -5.47 0.13 -37.09
C LEU A 51 -3.95 0.22 -37.29
N TYR A 52 -3.32 1.15 -36.58
CA TYR A 52 -1.87 1.33 -36.59
C TYR A 52 -1.33 1.16 -35.17
N ASN A 53 -0.29 0.35 -35.01
CA ASN A 53 0.35 0.13 -33.72
C ASN A 53 1.48 1.14 -33.52
N ALA A 54 1.55 1.72 -32.32
CA ALA A 54 2.58 2.67 -31.96
C ALA A 54 3.91 1.97 -31.64
N MET A 55 4.99 2.55 -32.13
CA MET A 55 6.34 2.15 -31.73
C MET A 55 6.67 2.83 -30.39
N LEU A 56 6.64 2.04 -29.31
CA LEU A 56 6.96 2.51 -27.97
C LEU A 56 8.47 2.34 -27.67
N PRO A 57 9.06 3.20 -26.83
CA PRO A 57 10.44 3.07 -26.38
C PRO A 57 10.60 1.84 -25.47
N ALA A 58 11.83 1.35 -25.31
CA ALA A 58 12.14 0.17 -24.50
C ALA A 58 11.63 0.26 -23.04
N ASN A 59 11.59 1.47 -22.46
CA ASN A 59 11.09 1.72 -21.10
C ASN A 59 9.59 1.40 -20.95
N LEU A 60 8.83 1.41 -22.04
CA LEU A 60 7.40 1.07 -22.07
C LEU A 60 7.16 -0.31 -22.72
N SER A 61 8.20 -1.13 -22.80
CA SER A 61 8.09 -2.50 -23.28
C SER A 61 7.08 -3.29 -22.44
N GLY A 62 6.22 -4.07 -23.11
CA GLY A 62 5.13 -4.80 -22.47
C GLY A 62 3.80 -4.04 -22.38
N MET A 63 3.76 -2.75 -22.76
CA MET A 63 2.52 -2.06 -23.11
C MET A 63 2.31 -2.13 -24.62
N SER A 64 1.05 -2.02 -25.05
CA SER A 64 0.73 -1.80 -26.45
C SER A 64 -0.23 -0.62 -26.61
N VAL A 65 0.03 0.20 -27.63
CA VAL A 65 -0.81 1.35 -27.96
C VAL A 65 -1.11 1.30 -29.43
N SER A 66 -2.37 1.46 -29.79
CA SER A 66 -2.83 1.45 -31.18
C SER A 66 -3.74 2.62 -31.45
N ILE A 67 -3.77 3.09 -32.69
CA ILE A 67 -4.56 4.25 -33.09
C ILE A 67 -5.33 3.98 -34.38
N VAL A 68 -6.58 4.45 -34.42
CA VAL A 68 -7.44 4.39 -35.61
C VAL A 68 -8.01 5.77 -35.87
N ARG A 69 -7.89 6.25 -37.11
CA ARG A 69 -8.57 7.47 -37.56
C ARG A 69 -9.88 7.13 -38.26
N LEU A 70 -11.00 7.70 -37.81
CA LEU A 70 -12.34 7.49 -38.36
C LEU A 70 -13.02 8.80 -38.75
N ARG A 71 -13.92 8.72 -39.74
CA ARG A 71 -14.92 9.77 -39.98
C ARG A 71 -16.08 9.57 -39.00
N SER A 72 -16.60 10.65 -38.44
CA SER A 72 -17.74 10.60 -37.51
C SER A 72 -18.98 9.96 -38.14
N ARG A 73 -19.21 10.17 -39.43
CA ARG A 73 -20.28 9.50 -40.19
C ARG A 73 -20.12 7.96 -40.23
N ARG A 74 -18.88 7.45 -40.27
CA ARG A 74 -18.63 6.00 -40.25
C ARG A 74 -18.93 5.42 -38.86
N LEU A 75 -18.50 6.11 -37.81
CA LEU A 75 -18.79 5.75 -36.42
C LEU A 75 -20.32 5.75 -36.16
N TRP A 76 -21.03 6.75 -36.66
CA TRP A 76 -22.49 6.80 -36.59
C TRP A 76 -23.15 5.64 -37.34
N ASN A 77 -22.77 5.37 -38.59
CA ASN A 77 -23.43 4.35 -39.41
C ASN A 77 -23.12 2.90 -38.96
N ARG A 78 -21.87 2.61 -38.61
CA ARG A 78 -21.38 1.24 -38.40
C ARG A 78 -20.78 0.98 -37.01
N GLY A 79 -20.54 2.01 -36.21
CA GLY A 79 -19.78 1.87 -34.97
C GLY A 79 -18.28 1.67 -35.24
N ALA A 80 -17.59 1.09 -34.27
CA ALA A 80 -16.19 0.71 -34.38
C ALA A 80 -15.95 -0.63 -33.67
N ASN A 81 -15.16 -1.50 -34.28
CA ASN A 81 -14.82 -2.80 -33.72
C ASN A 81 -13.31 -3.02 -33.90
N PHE A 82 -12.53 -2.65 -32.90
CA PHE A 82 -11.07 -2.72 -32.95
C PHE A 82 -10.53 -3.16 -31.59
N CYS A 83 -9.43 -3.92 -31.61
CA CYS A 83 -8.80 -4.49 -30.42
C CYS A 83 -9.85 -5.24 -29.57
N ASN A 84 -10.01 -4.83 -28.32
CA ASN A 84 -10.91 -5.43 -27.34
C ASN A 84 -12.26 -4.71 -27.24
N PHE A 85 -12.53 -3.71 -28.10
CA PHE A 85 -13.64 -2.79 -27.94
C PHE A 85 -14.61 -2.82 -29.12
N HIS A 86 -15.89 -2.96 -28.79
CA HIS A 86 -16.99 -2.81 -29.73
C HIS A 86 -17.84 -1.60 -29.33
N ILE A 87 -17.67 -0.51 -30.09
CA ILE A 87 -18.44 0.72 -29.97
C ILE A 87 -19.67 0.60 -30.89
N PRO A 88 -20.89 0.74 -30.36
CA PRO A 88 -22.10 0.52 -31.13
C PRO A 88 -22.28 1.57 -32.24
N SER A 89 -23.08 1.23 -33.26
CA SER A 89 -23.58 2.21 -34.21
C SER A 89 -24.48 3.24 -33.50
N ARG A 90 -24.69 4.38 -34.15
CA ARG A 90 -25.35 5.57 -33.61
C ARG A 90 -24.57 6.25 -32.47
N THR A 91 -23.25 6.04 -32.42
CA THR A 91 -22.37 6.77 -31.51
C THR A 91 -21.92 8.10 -32.12
N ILE A 92 -22.04 9.19 -31.35
CA ILE A 92 -21.68 10.56 -31.77
C ILE A 92 -20.53 11.07 -30.88
N PRO A 93 -19.46 11.66 -31.47
CA PRO A 93 -18.46 12.37 -30.67
C PRO A 93 -19.01 13.72 -30.18
N VAL A 94 -18.70 14.08 -28.93
CA VAL A 94 -19.07 15.34 -28.31
C VAL A 94 -17.79 16.07 -27.87
N PRO A 95 -17.50 17.29 -28.38
CA PRO A 95 -18.21 17.99 -29.46
C PRO A 95 -18.11 17.28 -30.83
N HIS A 96 -19.02 17.63 -31.75
CA HIS A 96 -19.01 17.05 -33.10
C HIS A 96 -17.77 17.49 -33.89
N VAL A 97 -17.08 16.52 -34.49
CA VAL A 97 -15.91 16.74 -35.36
C VAL A 97 -16.09 16.00 -36.69
N LYS A 98 -15.35 16.39 -37.74
CA LYS A 98 -15.41 15.69 -39.04
C LYS A 98 -14.69 14.33 -38.98
N ARG A 99 -13.54 14.30 -38.30
CA ARG A 99 -12.72 13.11 -38.12
C ARG A 99 -12.23 13.04 -36.67
N LEU A 100 -12.25 11.84 -36.12
CA LEU A 100 -11.79 11.55 -34.77
C LEU A 100 -10.73 10.45 -34.81
N ALA A 101 -9.86 10.43 -33.81
CA ALA A 101 -8.92 9.35 -33.55
C ALA A 101 -9.35 8.60 -32.28
N LEU A 102 -9.34 7.28 -32.38
CA LEU A 102 -9.48 6.36 -31.24
C LEU A 102 -8.08 5.86 -30.91
N VAL A 103 -7.62 6.14 -29.70
CA VAL A 103 -6.35 5.60 -29.18
C VAL A 103 -6.70 4.51 -28.20
N TYR A 104 -6.22 3.30 -28.46
CA TYR A 104 -6.38 2.12 -27.65
C TYR A 104 -5.11 1.89 -26.82
N HIS A 105 -5.28 1.54 -25.56
CA HIS A 105 -4.21 1.23 -24.62
C HIS A 105 -4.37 -0.19 -24.11
N ASP A 106 -3.28 -0.92 -24.03
CA ASP A 106 -3.16 -2.16 -23.29
C ASP A 106 -1.92 -2.07 -22.41
N PHE A 107 -2.14 -2.06 -21.10
CA PHE A 107 -1.07 -1.91 -20.11
C PHE A 107 -0.34 -3.23 -19.84
N GLY A 108 -0.89 -4.37 -20.27
CA GLY A 108 -0.27 -5.68 -20.08
C GLY A 108 0.21 -5.88 -18.64
N ASN A 109 1.49 -6.23 -18.48
CA ASN A 109 2.11 -6.51 -17.17
C ASN A 109 2.23 -5.25 -16.28
N TRP A 110 2.11 -4.05 -16.83
CA TRP A 110 2.22 -2.79 -16.08
C TRP A 110 0.91 -2.39 -15.38
N SER A 111 -0.16 -3.15 -15.61
CA SER A 111 -1.49 -2.86 -15.05
C SER A 111 -1.47 -2.62 -13.55
N SER A 112 -0.83 -3.51 -12.78
CA SER A 112 -0.73 -3.39 -11.31
C SER A 112 0.21 -2.28 -10.82
N HIS A 113 1.06 -1.75 -11.69
CA HIS A 113 1.94 -0.64 -11.35
C HIS A 113 1.21 0.70 -11.39
N TYR A 114 0.31 0.89 -12.37
CA TYR A 114 -0.41 2.16 -12.57
C TYR A 114 -1.83 2.17 -12.00
N TYR A 115 -2.45 0.99 -11.84
CA TYR A 115 -3.82 0.87 -11.37
C TYR A 115 -3.91 0.03 -10.11
N THR A 116 -4.72 0.49 -9.17
CA THR A 116 -4.98 -0.21 -7.91
C THR A 116 -6.48 -0.21 -7.63
N VAL A 117 -7.02 -1.38 -7.27
CA VAL A 117 -8.44 -1.56 -6.94
C VAL A 117 -8.53 -2.06 -5.49
N PRO A 118 -8.89 -1.20 -4.52
CA PRO A 118 -8.84 -1.54 -3.11
C PRO A 118 -9.78 -2.71 -2.79
N GLY A 119 -9.25 -3.76 -2.16
CA GLY A 119 -10.02 -4.95 -1.78
C GLY A 119 -10.22 -5.99 -2.89
N TYR A 120 -9.66 -5.75 -4.08
CA TYR A 120 -9.75 -6.66 -5.22
C TYR A 120 -8.37 -6.94 -5.83
N SER A 121 -8.24 -8.08 -6.52
CA SER A 121 -7.10 -8.42 -7.38
C SER A 121 -7.53 -8.40 -8.83
N MET A 122 -6.72 -7.79 -9.69
CA MET A 122 -6.92 -7.81 -11.15
C MET A 122 -6.57 -9.19 -11.71
N ILE A 123 -7.47 -9.74 -12.53
CA ILE A 123 -7.24 -11.02 -13.24
C ILE A 123 -6.84 -10.76 -14.69
N THR A 124 -7.32 -9.64 -15.25
CA THR A 124 -6.99 -9.23 -16.62
C THR A 124 -6.12 -7.97 -16.60
N PRO A 125 -5.29 -7.77 -17.64
CA PRO A 125 -4.62 -6.49 -17.82
C PRO A 125 -5.65 -5.36 -17.95
N VAL A 126 -5.21 -4.15 -17.62
CA VAL A 126 -5.98 -2.93 -17.80
C VAL A 126 -5.87 -2.54 -19.28
N ILE A 127 -7.02 -2.48 -19.93
CA ILE A 127 -7.16 -2.03 -21.31
C ILE A 127 -8.04 -0.80 -21.34
N GLY A 128 -7.83 0.11 -22.28
CA GLY A 128 -8.67 1.28 -22.39
C GLY A 128 -8.67 1.89 -23.78
N PHE A 129 -9.49 2.92 -23.92
CA PHE A 129 -9.42 3.76 -25.10
C PHE A 129 -9.81 5.19 -24.76
N LYS A 130 -9.27 6.13 -25.54
CA LYS A 130 -9.61 7.55 -25.49
C LYS A 130 -9.90 8.07 -26.91
N VAL A 131 -10.76 9.06 -27.00
CA VAL A 131 -11.20 9.68 -28.26
C VAL A 131 -10.68 11.10 -28.36
N PHE A 132 -10.22 11.47 -29.55
CA PHE A 132 -9.60 12.75 -29.82
C PHE A 132 -10.05 13.33 -31.16
N ASP A 133 -9.97 14.65 -31.31
CA ASP A 133 -10.14 15.31 -32.60
C ASP A 133 -8.95 14.99 -33.51
N ALA A 134 -9.25 14.53 -34.72
CA ALA A 134 -8.28 14.20 -35.76
C ALA A 134 -8.65 14.89 -37.09
N SER A 135 -9.36 16.02 -37.01
CA SER A 135 -9.72 16.84 -38.16
C SER A 135 -8.49 17.52 -38.74
N ASN A 136 -7.64 18.10 -37.88
CA ASN A 136 -6.33 18.64 -38.23
C ASN A 136 -5.22 17.82 -37.55
N MET A 137 -4.42 17.11 -38.33
CA MET A 137 -3.32 16.29 -37.81
C MET A 137 -2.04 17.10 -37.55
N MET A 138 -1.98 18.34 -38.04
CA MET A 138 -0.82 19.23 -37.91
C MET A 138 -0.90 20.13 -36.67
N SER A 139 -2.04 20.14 -35.96
CA SER A 139 -2.19 20.92 -34.74
C SER A 139 -1.43 20.28 -33.59
N ARG A 140 -0.62 21.08 -32.88
CA ARG A 140 0.11 20.64 -31.68
C ARG A 140 -0.81 20.31 -30.50
N SER A 141 -2.01 20.89 -30.45
CA SER A 141 -3.01 20.61 -29.42
C SER A 141 -4.09 19.67 -29.95
N VAL A 142 -4.07 18.44 -29.47
CA VAL A 142 -5.11 17.45 -29.75
C VAL A 142 -6.20 17.59 -28.70
N LYS A 143 -7.43 17.91 -29.12
CA LYS A 143 -8.57 18.04 -28.21
C LYS A 143 -9.16 16.66 -27.90
N LYS A 144 -9.32 16.36 -26.61
CA LYS A 144 -10.06 15.17 -26.16
C LYS A 144 -11.56 15.35 -26.44
N LEU A 145 -12.19 14.27 -26.87
CA LEU A 145 -13.63 14.21 -27.14
C LEU A 145 -14.27 13.19 -26.21
N SER A 146 -15.57 13.30 -25.93
CA SER A 146 -16.38 12.24 -25.33
C SER A 146 -17.25 11.56 -26.40
N LEU A 147 -17.84 10.42 -26.07
CA LEU A 147 -18.77 9.71 -26.94
C LEU A 147 -20.15 9.69 -26.29
N ASN A 148 -21.18 9.95 -27.08
CA ASN A 148 -22.56 9.66 -26.72
C ASN A 148 -23.04 8.47 -27.55
N THR A 149 -23.31 7.35 -26.89
CA THR A 149 -23.73 6.09 -27.52
C THR A 149 -25.25 5.92 -27.62
N MET A 150 -26.03 6.97 -27.32
CA MET A 150 -27.49 6.98 -27.40
C MET A 150 -28.14 5.83 -26.60
N GLY A 151 -27.58 5.54 -25.42
CA GLY A 151 -28.06 4.50 -24.50
C GLY A 151 -27.57 3.08 -24.79
N LYS A 152 -26.85 2.84 -25.90
CA LYS A 152 -26.26 1.51 -26.17
C LYS A 152 -24.89 1.37 -25.47
N PRO A 153 -24.61 0.25 -24.79
CA PRO A 153 -23.32 0.09 -24.13
C PRO A 153 -22.19 -0.20 -25.13
N ILE A 154 -21.01 0.29 -24.81
CA ILE A 154 -19.74 -0.14 -25.38
C ILE A 154 -19.40 -1.48 -24.76
N VAL A 155 -19.12 -2.47 -25.60
CA VAL A 155 -18.79 -3.83 -25.16
C VAL A 155 -17.28 -3.99 -25.15
N ILE A 156 -16.73 -4.36 -24.00
CA ILE A 156 -15.30 -4.60 -23.80
C ILE A 156 -15.10 -6.10 -23.60
N ARG A 157 -14.31 -6.73 -24.47
CA ARG A 157 -14.05 -8.18 -24.46
C ARG A 157 -12.60 -8.46 -24.08
N PHE A 158 -12.40 -9.26 -23.04
CA PHE A 158 -11.08 -9.66 -22.60
C PHE A 158 -10.73 -11.04 -23.17
N SER A 159 -9.63 -11.12 -23.91
CA SER A 159 -9.03 -12.37 -24.34
C SER A 159 -8.16 -12.87 -23.19
N ASN A 160 -8.32 -14.12 -22.74
CA ASN A 160 -7.48 -14.78 -21.72
C ASN A 160 -7.78 -14.53 -20.23
N SER A 161 -9.04 -14.36 -19.82
CA SER A 161 -9.34 -14.53 -18.39
C SER A 161 -9.55 -16.00 -18.04
N THR A 162 -8.79 -16.48 -17.06
CA THR A 162 -8.97 -17.75 -16.34
C THR A 162 -10.19 -17.69 -15.41
N LEU A 163 -11.28 -17.06 -15.87
CA LEU A 163 -12.53 -16.98 -15.12
C LEU A 163 -13.25 -18.32 -15.26
N SER A 164 -13.07 -19.17 -14.25
CA SER A 164 -13.94 -20.33 -14.03
C SER A 164 -15.36 -19.84 -13.74
N ASP A 165 -16.36 -20.63 -14.14
CA ASP A 165 -17.79 -20.29 -14.05
C ASP A 165 -18.23 -19.87 -12.62
N GLY A 166 -17.66 -20.51 -11.59
CA GLY A 166 -17.91 -20.17 -10.18
C GLY A 166 -17.25 -18.85 -9.69
N MET A 167 -16.31 -18.30 -10.47
CA MET A 167 -15.65 -17.02 -10.19
C MET A 167 -16.39 -15.83 -10.84
N VAL A 168 -17.18 -16.10 -11.89
CA VAL A 168 -17.93 -15.08 -12.65
C VAL A 168 -18.88 -14.30 -11.73
N SER A 169 -19.59 -14.97 -10.83
CA SER A 169 -20.54 -14.33 -9.92
C SER A 169 -19.89 -13.41 -8.87
N LYS A 170 -18.57 -13.53 -8.66
CA LYS A 170 -17.79 -12.69 -7.73
C LYS A 170 -16.95 -11.65 -8.45
N ALA A 171 -16.77 -11.80 -9.76
CA ALA A 171 -15.99 -10.88 -10.56
C ALA A 171 -16.76 -9.57 -10.76
N ARG A 172 -16.02 -8.46 -10.78
CA ARG A 172 -16.55 -7.13 -11.02
C ARG A 172 -15.76 -6.49 -12.15
N CYS A 173 -16.40 -5.63 -12.91
CA CYS A 173 -15.73 -4.81 -13.90
C CYS A 173 -15.21 -3.54 -13.22
N ALA A 174 -13.89 -3.38 -13.12
CA ALA A 174 -13.29 -2.13 -12.70
C ALA A 174 -13.29 -1.14 -13.87
N ILE A 175 -13.94 0.00 -13.69
CA ILE A 175 -14.06 1.09 -14.66
C ILE A 175 -13.34 2.30 -14.09
N PHE A 176 -12.24 2.68 -14.73
CA PHE A 176 -11.48 3.88 -14.41
C PHE A 176 -11.90 4.99 -15.38
N SER A 177 -12.71 5.91 -14.86
CA SER A 177 -13.24 7.03 -15.64
C SER A 177 -12.15 8.06 -15.95
N SER A 178 -12.39 8.92 -16.93
CA SER A 178 -11.49 10.03 -17.26
C SER A 178 -11.20 10.99 -16.10
N ASN A 179 -12.04 10.99 -15.08
CA ASN A 179 -11.95 11.88 -13.92
C ASN A 179 -11.13 11.24 -12.77
N GLY A 180 -10.52 10.07 -13.02
CA GLY A 180 -9.78 9.31 -12.00
C GLY A 180 -10.68 8.54 -11.03
N THR A 181 -12.00 8.53 -11.23
CA THR A 181 -12.93 7.76 -10.40
C THR A 181 -12.94 6.30 -10.81
N LEU A 182 -12.90 5.41 -9.81
CA LEU A 182 -13.03 3.98 -9.96
C LEU A 182 -14.47 3.56 -9.64
N HIS A 183 -15.12 2.91 -10.60
CA HIS A 183 -16.44 2.30 -10.42
C HIS A 183 -16.35 0.79 -10.62
N LEU A 184 -17.15 0.04 -9.86
CA LEU A 184 -17.25 -1.41 -9.98
C LEU A 184 -18.60 -1.76 -10.61
N GLY A 185 -18.57 -2.22 -11.85
CA GLY A 185 -19.72 -2.75 -12.57
C GLY A 185 -19.95 -4.23 -12.27
N GLU A 186 -21.20 -4.66 -12.41
CA GLU A 186 -21.55 -6.08 -12.36
C GLU A 186 -21.15 -6.76 -13.67
N ILE A 187 -20.80 -8.05 -13.59
CA ILE A 187 -20.49 -8.86 -14.76
C ILE A 187 -21.64 -9.84 -14.97
N THR A 188 -22.27 -9.77 -16.14
CA THR A 188 -23.35 -10.68 -16.55
C THR A 188 -22.85 -11.78 -17.49
N LEU A 189 -21.81 -11.49 -18.27
CA LEU A 189 -21.18 -12.45 -19.20
C LEU A 189 -19.69 -12.59 -18.85
N ALA A 190 -19.20 -13.83 -18.84
CA ALA A 190 -17.79 -14.11 -18.63
C ALA A 190 -16.91 -13.33 -19.61
N ASN A 191 -15.85 -12.70 -19.09
CA ASN A 191 -14.83 -11.99 -19.87
C ASN A 191 -15.36 -10.75 -20.62
N VAL A 192 -16.56 -10.28 -20.30
CA VAL A 192 -17.19 -9.14 -20.96
C VAL A 192 -17.59 -8.08 -19.94
N CYS A 193 -17.21 -6.84 -20.24
CA CYS A 193 -17.62 -5.65 -19.52
C CYS A 193 -18.48 -4.75 -20.42
N PHE A 194 -19.34 -3.96 -19.79
CA PHE A 194 -20.15 -2.93 -20.45
C PHE A 194 -19.84 -1.57 -19.85
N SER A 195 -19.69 -0.56 -20.71
CA SER A 195 -19.50 0.84 -20.31
C SER A 195 -20.30 1.77 -21.22
N GLN A 196 -20.67 2.95 -20.73
CA GLN A 196 -21.23 4.00 -21.59
C GLN A 196 -20.14 4.98 -22.09
N ASP A 197 -19.08 5.12 -21.29
CA ASP A 197 -18.02 6.10 -21.53
C ASP A 197 -16.69 5.46 -21.89
N GLN A 198 -15.79 6.30 -22.39
CA GLN A 198 -14.37 5.98 -22.60
C GLN A 198 -13.61 5.96 -21.26
N GLY A 199 -12.51 5.21 -21.21
CA GLY A 199 -11.72 5.06 -19.99
C GLY A 199 -10.83 3.83 -20.02
N HIS A 200 -10.43 3.38 -18.85
CA HIS A 200 -9.68 2.13 -18.67
C HIS A 200 -10.53 1.10 -17.91
N PHE A 201 -10.33 -0.16 -18.23
CA PHE A 201 -11.18 -1.27 -17.82
C PHE A 201 -10.33 -2.48 -17.45
N SER A 202 -10.72 -3.19 -16.40
CA SER A 202 -10.14 -4.48 -16.01
C SER A 202 -11.17 -5.33 -15.28
N ILE A 203 -11.04 -6.65 -15.33
CA ILE A 203 -11.84 -7.57 -14.53
C ILE A 203 -11.10 -7.89 -13.24
N VAL A 204 -11.81 -7.70 -12.13
CA VAL A 204 -11.28 -7.83 -10.78
C VAL A 204 -12.10 -8.80 -9.94
N VAL A 205 -11.46 -9.44 -8.98
CA VAL A 205 -12.09 -10.35 -8.02
C VAL A 205 -11.74 -9.99 -6.59
N PRO A 206 -12.66 -10.19 -5.62
CA PRO A 206 -12.44 -9.80 -4.24
C PRO A 206 -11.28 -10.60 -3.64
N LEU A 207 -10.37 -9.88 -2.97
CA LEU A 207 -9.28 -10.50 -2.24
C LEU A 207 -9.85 -11.25 -1.02
N LYS A 208 -9.57 -12.55 -0.94
CA LYS A 208 -9.86 -13.33 0.29
C LYS A 208 -8.92 -12.85 1.39
N ARG A 209 -9.40 -11.92 2.22
CA ARG A 209 -8.62 -11.39 3.34
C ARG A 209 -8.36 -12.53 4.34
N LYS A 210 -7.09 -12.92 4.55
CA LYS A 210 -6.69 -13.81 5.66
C LYS A 210 -6.87 -13.06 6.99
N ARG A 211 -8.12 -12.96 7.44
CA ARG A 211 -8.52 -12.24 8.66
C ARG A 211 -8.01 -12.90 9.96
N GLY A 212 -7.42 -14.10 9.86
CA GLY A 212 -6.97 -14.89 11.01
C GLY A 212 -5.58 -14.56 11.58
N GLN A 213 -4.65 -14.06 10.75
CA GLN A 213 -3.25 -13.92 11.20
C GLN A 213 -3.05 -12.81 12.23
N TRP A 214 -3.76 -11.69 12.10
CA TRP A 214 -3.69 -10.57 13.06
C TRP A 214 -4.28 -10.94 14.43
N LYS A 215 -5.32 -11.78 14.47
CA LYS A 215 -5.90 -12.28 15.72
C LYS A 215 -4.92 -13.21 16.45
N LEU A 216 -4.24 -14.10 15.71
CA LEU A 216 -3.24 -15.00 16.29
C LEU A 216 -2.02 -14.25 16.84
N TRP A 217 -1.55 -13.22 16.12
CA TRP A 217 -0.47 -12.36 16.62
C TRP A 217 -0.89 -11.54 17.84
N ALA A 218 -2.11 -11.00 17.86
CA ALA A 218 -2.63 -10.28 19.02
C ALA A 218 -2.73 -11.17 20.28
N ILE A 219 -3.18 -12.43 20.13
CA ILE A 219 -3.22 -13.41 21.23
C ILE A 219 -1.81 -13.72 21.74
N GLY A 220 -0.83 -13.85 20.84
CA GLY A 220 0.58 -14.07 21.20
C GLY A 220 1.17 -12.90 22.02
N ILE A 221 0.85 -11.66 21.67
CA ILE A 221 1.32 -10.47 22.40
C ILE A 221 0.72 -10.41 23.82
N VAL A 222 -0.58 -10.69 23.96
CA VAL A 222 -1.26 -10.65 25.27
C VAL A 222 -0.71 -11.72 26.22
N LEU A 223 -0.51 -12.95 25.74
CA LEU A 223 0.10 -14.03 26.53
C LEU A 223 1.58 -13.73 26.88
N GLY A 224 2.32 -13.14 25.93
CA GLY A 224 3.72 -12.76 26.14
C GLY A 224 3.90 -11.72 27.24
N ILE A 225 3.06 -10.69 27.26
CA ILE A 225 3.10 -9.64 28.30
C ILE A 225 2.78 -10.23 29.68
N GLY A 226 1.76 -11.10 29.77
CA GLY A 226 1.42 -11.78 31.02
C GLY A 226 2.58 -12.61 31.57
N GLY A 227 3.25 -13.38 30.72
CA GLY A 227 4.43 -14.16 31.09
C GLY A 227 5.61 -13.28 31.56
N PHE A 228 5.85 -12.17 30.88
CA PHE A 228 6.94 -11.24 31.22
C PHE A 228 6.76 -10.58 32.59
N ILE A 229 5.52 -10.19 32.93
CA ILE A 229 5.19 -9.62 34.25
C ILE A 229 5.43 -10.65 35.35
N LEU A 230 5.03 -11.90 35.12
CA LEU A 230 5.18 -12.98 36.09
C LEU A 230 6.66 -13.31 36.36
N ILE A 231 7.49 -13.37 35.31
CA ILE A 231 8.94 -13.55 35.42
C ILE A 231 9.56 -12.38 36.19
N GLY A 232 9.17 -11.14 35.88
CA GLY A 232 9.63 -9.95 36.61
C GLY A 232 9.34 -10.03 38.11
N TYR A 233 8.15 -10.49 38.49
CA TYR A 233 7.77 -10.67 39.89
C TYR A 233 8.64 -11.73 40.59
N VAL A 234 8.89 -12.87 39.93
CA VAL A 234 9.73 -13.95 40.48
C VAL A 234 11.17 -13.48 40.70
N VAL A 235 11.74 -12.71 39.78
CA VAL A 235 13.10 -12.14 39.93
C VAL A 235 13.18 -11.16 41.10
N ILE A 236 12.17 -10.30 41.27
CA ILE A 236 12.13 -9.37 42.40
C ILE A 236 12.04 -10.14 43.73
N ALA A 237 11.20 -11.17 43.79
CA ALA A 237 11.03 -11.99 44.99
C ALA A 237 12.32 -12.73 45.36
N SER A 238 13.01 -13.34 44.39
CA SER A 238 14.25 -14.08 44.64
C SER A 238 15.38 -13.16 45.13
N VAL A 239 15.51 -11.95 44.58
CA VAL A 239 16.47 -10.95 45.07
C VAL A 239 16.15 -10.52 46.50
N LYS A 240 14.87 -10.34 46.86
CA LYS A 240 14.49 -10.02 48.24
C LYS A 240 14.84 -11.14 49.21
N VAL A 241 14.62 -12.39 48.83
CA VAL A 241 14.98 -13.56 49.66
C VAL A 241 16.50 -13.66 49.84
N LEU A 242 17.28 -13.46 48.78
CA LEU A 242 18.74 -13.48 48.85
C LEU A 242 19.29 -12.36 49.74
N LYS A 243 18.72 -11.15 49.63
CA LYS A 243 19.07 -10.02 50.51
C LYS A 243 18.72 -10.31 51.97
N ALA A 244 17.53 -10.87 52.24
CA ALA A 244 17.12 -11.25 53.59
C ALA A 244 18.05 -12.32 54.19
N LYS A 245 18.41 -13.35 53.40
CA LYS A 245 19.39 -14.35 53.84
C LYS A 245 20.77 -13.74 54.11
N LYS A 246 21.22 -12.81 53.27
CA LYS A 246 22.50 -12.12 53.49
C LYS A 246 22.49 -11.29 54.78
N ILE A 247 21.38 -10.62 55.09
CA ILE A 247 21.23 -9.85 56.33
C ILE A 247 21.25 -10.78 57.56
N GLN A 248 20.52 -11.90 57.54
CA GLN A 248 20.53 -12.88 58.65
C GLN A 248 21.91 -13.49 58.91
N VAL A 249 22.70 -13.72 57.86
CA VAL A 249 24.08 -14.21 58.02
C VAL A 249 24.98 -13.13 58.65
N MET A 250 24.77 -11.85 58.31
CA MET A 250 25.52 -10.74 58.90
C MET A 250 25.13 -10.48 60.37
N GLU A 251 23.86 -10.68 60.75
CA GLU A 251 23.42 -10.57 62.14
C GLU A 251 24.06 -11.66 63.03
N LYS A 252 24.14 -12.90 62.53
CA LYS A 252 24.76 -14.01 63.27
C LYS A 252 26.26 -13.80 63.53
N GLN A 253 26.97 -13.19 62.58
CA GLN A 253 28.40 -12.90 62.74
C GLN A 253 28.65 -11.79 63.77
N ALA A 254 27.74 -10.81 63.86
CA ALA A 254 27.84 -9.72 64.83
C ALA A 254 27.55 -10.19 66.27
N ASP A 255 26.64 -11.15 66.46
CA ASP A 255 26.35 -11.74 67.78
C ASP A 255 27.52 -12.60 68.32
N GLU A 256 28.32 -13.24 67.43
CA GLU A 256 29.50 -13.99 67.86
C GLU A 256 30.72 -13.09 68.18
N ASP A 257 30.89 -11.97 67.48
CA ASP A 257 31.97 -10.99 67.77
C ASP A 257 31.66 -10.09 68.98
N LEU A 258 30.42 -10.05 69.48
CA LEU A 258 29.99 -9.28 70.66
C LEU A 258 29.91 -10.10 71.96
N VAL A 259 30.42 -11.34 71.98
CA VAL A 259 30.73 -12.02 73.25
C VAL A 259 31.97 -11.36 73.84
N LEU A 260 31.79 -10.15 74.38
CA LEU A 260 32.78 -9.46 75.19
C LEU A 260 33.24 -10.42 76.28
N ASP A 261 34.53 -10.76 76.25
CA ASP A 261 35.14 -11.71 77.16
C ASP A 261 34.89 -11.25 78.61
N THR A 262 34.15 -12.05 79.37
CA THR A 262 33.73 -11.68 80.73
C THR A 262 34.76 -12.16 81.72
N ILE A 263 35.35 -11.25 82.50
CA ILE A 263 36.33 -11.60 83.53
C ILE A 263 35.62 -11.62 84.89
N TRP A 264 35.95 -12.62 85.71
CA TRP A 264 35.49 -12.69 87.09
C TRP A 264 36.37 -11.82 87.98
N VAL A 265 35.77 -10.84 88.67
CA VAL A 265 36.46 -10.04 89.68
C VAL A 265 35.81 -10.33 91.02
N GLY A 266 36.45 -11.21 91.79
CA GLY A 266 35.88 -11.72 93.05
C GLY A 266 34.61 -12.54 92.81
N ARG A 267 33.50 -12.18 93.48
CA ARG A 267 32.21 -12.92 93.44
C ARG A 267 31.19 -12.36 92.45
N SER A 268 31.56 -11.38 91.62
CA SER A 268 30.66 -10.80 90.62
C SER A 268 31.28 -10.87 89.22
N LYS A 269 30.44 -11.11 88.21
CA LYS A 269 30.84 -11.26 86.82
C LYS A 269 30.58 -9.94 86.08
N MET A 270 31.61 -9.37 85.45
CA MET A 270 31.51 -8.09 84.75
C MET A 270 32.09 -8.17 83.33
N PRO A 271 31.55 -7.39 82.37
CA PRO A 271 32.07 -7.35 81.01
C PRO A 271 33.43 -6.65 80.97
N SER A 272 34.44 -7.29 80.35
CA SER A 272 35.76 -6.69 80.18
C SER A 272 35.83 -6.01 78.81
N ALA A 273 35.97 -4.68 78.80
CA ALA A 273 36.33 -3.95 77.59
C ALA A 273 37.87 -3.91 77.51
N THR A 274 38.45 -4.54 76.49
CA THR A 274 39.88 -4.43 76.18
C THR A 274 40.19 -2.97 75.89
N VAL A 275 40.85 -2.29 76.84
CA VAL A 275 41.26 -0.90 76.71
C VAL A 275 42.28 -0.79 75.57
N THR A 276 41.83 -0.36 74.40
CA THR A 276 42.72 -0.03 73.29
C THR A 276 43.32 1.35 73.57
N ARG A 277 44.53 1.38 74.12
CA ARG A 277 45.29 2.62 74.30
C ARG A 277 45.78 3.07 72.93
N THR A 278 45.13 4.06 72.33
CA THR A 278 45.60 4.65 71.06
C THR A 278 46.92 5.37 71.32
N GLN A 279 47.98 4.93 70.61
CA GLN A 279 49.27 5.60 70.63
C GLN A 279 49.15 6.92 69.84
N PRO A 280 49.55 8.07 70.40
CA PRO A 280 49.54 9.32 69.64
C PRO A 280 50.65 9.27 68.58
N THR A 281 50.27 9.30 67.30
CA THR A 281 51.21 9.57 66.20
C THR A 281 51.36 11.08 66.07
N LEU A 282 52.58 11.58 66.29
CA LEU A 282 52.96 12.96 66.06
C LEU A 282 52.72 13.35 64.59
N GLU A 283 52.12 14.53 64.38
CA GLU A 283 52.13 15.20 63.09
C GLU A 283 53.54 15.78 62.85
N ASP A 284 54.26 15.24 61.86
CA ASP A 284 55.46 15.90 61.35
C ASP A 284 55.01 17.02 60.42
N GLY A 285 55.10 18.24 60.93
CA GLY A 285 55.04 19.47 60.16
C GLY A 285 56.45 19.99 59.88
N GLY A 286 56.70 20.41 58.63
CA GLY A 286 57.89 21.18 58.23
C GLY A 286 58.40 20.75 56.85
N LEU A 287 57.87 21.31 55.75
CA LEU A 287 58.28 22.56 55.06
C LEU A 287 59.69 22.52 54.44
N PRO A 288 59.98 23.24 53.34
CA PRO A 288 59.15 24.20 52.58
C PRO A 288 58.88 23.81 51.10
#